data_AF-A0A8S3I725-F1
#
_entry.id   AF-A0A8S3I725-F1
#
_cell.length_a   1.000
_cell.length_b   1.000
_cell.length_c   1.000
_cell.angle_alpha   90.00
_cell.angle_beta   90.00
_cell.angle_gamma   90.00
#
_symmetry.space_group_name_H-M   'P 1'
#
loop_
_entity.id
_entity.type
_entity.pdbx_description
1 polymer ?
#
loop_
_entity_poly.entity_id
_entity_poly.type
_entity_poly.pdbx_seq_one_letter_code
_entity_poly.pdbx_strand_id
1 'polypeptide(L)'
;LNACIGGRNYFYFVRVLTFGTIALIIWMCKALHLIFDDFEQYSIKYLLTQIYDPWFIYMLMLTAFNAVWVTLMTSFHLINAVFLGVTLNERLTGFRYSYFRDENTGKRTNPFQRQKFKNFLETFGLFRLMSMCR
;
A
#
# COMPACT_ATOMS: atom_id res chain seq x y z
N LEU A 1 10.91 10.00 -3.00
CA LEU A 1 12.13 9.30 -2.53
C LEU A 1 13.12 9.28 -3.68
N ASN A 2 14.16 10.13 -3.66
CA ASN A 2 15.20 10.16 -4.71
C ASN A 2 16.27 9.09 -4.43
N ALA A 3 15.84 7.83 -4.29
CA ALA A 3 16.74 6.71 -4.01
C ALA A 3 16.11 5.40 -4.51
N CYS A 4 16.94 4.46 -4.95
CA CYS A 4 16.49 3.12 -5.31
C CYS A 4 15.94 2.37 -4.09
N ILE A 5 14.82 1.67 -4.29
CA ILE A 5 14.21 0.83 -3.27
C ILE A 5 14.80 -0.58 -3.40
N GLY A 6 15.53 -1.02 -2.38
CA GLY A 6 16.11 -2.36 -2.28
C GLY A 6 15.94 -2.95 -0.89
N GLY A 7 16.51 -4.14 -0.64
CA GLY A 7 16.26 -4.91 0.59
C GLY A 7 16.50 -4.16 1.91
N ARG A 8 17.42 -3.18 1.94
CA ARG A 8 17.71 -2.37 3.13
C ARG A 8 16.69 -1.26 3.41
N ASN A 9 16.04 -0.73 2.37
CA ASN A 9 15.11 0.40 2.50
C ASN A 9 13.64 0.02 2.24
N TYR A 10 13.40 -1.23 1.83
CA TYR A 10 12.09 -1.72 1.46
C TYR A 10 11.07 -1.60 2.61
N PHE A 11 11.47 -1.90 3.85
CA PHE A 11 10.57 -1.80 5.00
C PHE A 11 10.15 -0.36 5.31
N TYR A 12 11.03 0.64 5.13
CA TYR A 12 10.66 2.05 5.27
C TYR A 12 9.66 2.46 4.21
N PHE A 13 9.90 2.04 2.96
CA PHE A 13 9.00 2.31 1.84
C PHE A 13 7.61 1.72 2.10
N VAL A 14 7.52 0.44 2.47
CA VAL A 14 6.24 -0.21 2.76
C VAL A 14 5.53 0.48 3.94
N ARG A 15 6.25 0.84 5.01
CA ARG A 15 5.67 1.56 6.16
C ARG A 15 5.07 2.89 5.74
N VAL A 16 5.83 3.74 5.02
CA VAL A 16 5.35 5.04 4.53
C VAL A 16 4.11 4.86 3.66
N LEU A 17 4.12 3.87 2.78
CA LEU A 17 3.01 3.57 1.88
C LEU A 17 1.75 3.12 2.66
N THR A 18 1.91 2.25 3.66
CA THR A 18 0.80 1.77 4.50
C THR A 18 0.25 2.87 5.40
N PHE A 19 1.09 3.63 6.11
CA PHE A 19 0.64 4.72 6.98
C PHE A 19 0.03 5.86 6.17
N GLY A 20 0.61 6.19 5.02
CA GLY A 20 0.05 7.16 4.08
C GLY A 20 -1.35 6.75 3.59
N THR A 21 -1.53 5.48 3.22
CA THR A 21 -2.85 4.96 2.83
C THR A 21 -3.86 5.08 3.97
N ILE A 22 -3.49 4.70 5.20
CA ILE A 22 -4.39 4.81 6.37
C ILE A 22 -4.78 6.27 6.62
N ALA A 23 -3.80 7.19 6.58
CA ALA A 23 -4.06 8.62 6.78
C ALA A 23 -5.02 9.20 5.72
N LEU A 24 -4.82 8.84 4.45
CA LEU A 24 -5.68 9.27 3.35
C LEU A 24 -7.12 8.72 3.51
N ILE A 25 -7.27 7.46 3.93
CA ILE A 25 -8.59 6.86 4.18
C ILE A 25 -9.29 7.56 5.34
N ILE A 26 -8.60 7.79 6.46
CA ILE A 26 -9.17 8.51 7.62
C ILE A 26 -9.63 9.91 7.20
N TRP A 27 -8.78 10.63 6.46
CA TRP A 27 -9.11 11.96 5.96
C TRP A 27 -10.34 11.94 5.05
N MET A 28 -10.39 11.00 4.09
CA MET A 28 -11.54 10.83 3.19
C MET A 28 -12.83 10.50 3.95
N CYS A 29 -12.78 9.62 4.95
CA CYS A 29 -13.94 9.30 5.77
C CYS A 29 -14.45 10.54 6.52
N LYS A 30 -13.55 11.36 7.07
CA LYS A 30 -13.93 12.60 7.76
C LYS A 30 -14.50 13.65 6.80
N ALA A 31 -13.89 13.81 5.62
CA ALA A 31 -14.39 14.72 4.60
C ALA A 31 -15.79 14.31 4.10
N LEU A 32 -16.00 13.01 3.85
CA LEU A 32 -17.31 12.50 3.45
C LEU A 32 -18.36 12.67 4.54
N HIS A 33 -18.03 12.41 5.81
CA HIS A 33 -18.97 12.60 6.91
C HIS A 33 -19.47 14.04 6.98
N LEU A 34 -18.56 15.01 6.90
CA LEU A 34 -18.92 16.44 6.89
C LEU A 34 -19.81 16.79 5.69
N ILE A 35 -19.49 16.27 4.51
CA ILE A 35 -20.29 16.47 3.30
C ILE A 35 -21.69 15.85 3.44
N PHE A 36 -21.80 14.66 4.04
CA PHE A 36 -23.09 13.99 4.26
C PHE A 36 -23.97 14.74 5.27
N ASP A 37 -23.39 15.22 6.37
CA ASP A 37 -24.10 16.04 7.36
C ASP A 37 -24.63 17.33 6.69
N ASP A 38 -23.81 17.98 5.85
CA ASP A 38 -24.21 19.18 5.13
C ASP A 38 -25.28 18.90 4.04
N PHE A 39 -25.25 17.73 3.39
CA PHE A 39 -26.27 17.31 2.41
C PHE A 39 -27.65 17.09 3.04
N GLU A 40 -27.70 16.64 4.29
CA GLU A 40 -28.96 16.49 5.01
C GLU A 40 -29.60 17.86 5.30
N GLN A 41 -28.77 18.90 5.43
CA GLN A 41 -29.21 20.26 5.74
C GLN A 41 -29.41 21.16 4.51
N TYR A 42 -28.68 20.94 3.41
CA TYR A 42 -28.64 21.84 2.25
C TYR A 42 -28.74 21.12 0.89
N SER A 43 -29.27 21.81 -0.12
CA SER A 43 -29.32 21.29 -1.50
C SER A 43 -27.93 21.21 -2.16
N ILE A 44 -27.69 20.18 -2.97
CA ILE A 44 -26.42 19.88 -3.66
C ILE A 44 -25.86 21.09 -4.43
N LYS A 45 -26.73 21.84 -5.11
CA LYS A 45 -26.32 23.00 -5.91
C LYS A 45 -25.80 24.15 -5.05
N TYR A 46 -26.35 24.31 -3.85
CA TYR A 46 -25.91 25.32 -2.88
C TYR A 46 -24.57 24.92 -2.25
N LEU A 47 -24.40 23.63 -1.92
CA LEU A 47 -23.14 23.10 -1.40
C LEU A 47 -21.95 23.33 -2.34
N LEU A 48 -22.12 23.02 -3.62
CA LEU A 48 -21.05 23.13 -4.63
C LEU A 48 -20.72 24.56 -5.06
N THR A 49 -21.62 25.53 -4.83
CA THR A 49 -21.44 26.91 -5.33
C THR A 49 -21.25 27.95 -4.24
N GLN A 50 -21.69 27.67 -3.00
CA GLN A 50 -21.72 28.67 -1.92
C GLN A 50 -21.05 28.20 -0.62
N ILE A 51 -21.02 26.89 -0.34
CA ILE A 51 -20.45 26.37 0.92
C ILE A 51 -18.99 25.95 0.74
N TYR A 52 -18.68 25.14 -0.27
CA TYR A 52 -17.33 24.66 -0.49
C TYR A 52 -16.56 25.54 -1.45
N ASP A 53 -15.44 26.08 -0.96
CA ASP A 53 -14.47 26.79 -1.79
C ASP A 53 -13.91 25.86 -2.89
N PRO A 54 -13.71 26.33 -4.13
CA PRO A 54 -13.16 25.51 -5.22
C PRO A 54 -11.84 24.82 -4.86
N TRP A 55 -11.03 25.41 -3.98
CA TRP A 55 -9.82 24.76 -3.46
C TRP A 55 -10.13 23.49 -2.67
N PHE A 56 -11.17 23.50 -1.85
CA PHE A 56 -11.60 22.32 -1.09
C PHE A 56 -12.02 21.18 -2.02
N ILE A 57 -12.82 21.49 -3.06
CA ILE A 57 -13.25 20.50 -4.06
C ILE A 57 -12.05 19.94 -4.82
N TYR A 58 -11.08 20.80 -5.19
CA TYR A 58 -9.83 20.36 -5.81
C TYR A 58 -9.04 19.41 -4.91
N MET A 59 -8.87 19.76 -3.63
CA MET A 59 -8.19 18.92 -2.64
C MET A 59 -8.90 17.59 -2.41
N LEU A 60 -10.24 17.57 -2.44
CA LEU A 60 -11.04 16.35 -2.34
C LEU A 60 -10.79 15.42 -3.54
N MET A 61 -10.83 15.95 -4.77
CA MET A 61 -10.54 15.18 -5.98
C MET A 61 -9.11 14.63 -6.00
N LEU A 62 -8.13 15.48 -5.66
CA LEU A 62 -6.73 15.08 -5.59
C LEU A 62 -6.52 13.98 -4.55
N THR A 63 -7.13 14.12 -3.38
CA THR A 63 -7.01 13.15 -2.29
C THR A 63 -7.71 11.84 -2.63
N ALA A 64 -8.88 11.88 -3.28
CA ALA A 64 -9.57 10.68 -3.76
C ALA A 64 -8.73 9.91 -4.78
N PHE A 65 -8.15 10.60 -5.77
CA PHE A 65 -7.25 9.99 -6.75
C PHE A 65 -6.03 9.36 -6.07
N ASN A 66 -5.37 10.09 -5.17
CA ASN A 66 -4.22 9.58 -4.44
C ASN A 66 -4.59 8.41 -3.52
N ALA A 67 -5.75 8.44 -2.86
CA ALA A 67 -6.22 7.35 -2.02
C ALA A 67 -6.37 6.05 -2.84
N VAL A 68 -7.01 6.11 -4.01
CA VAL A 68 -7.13 4.95 -4.92
C VAL A 68 -5.76 4.47 -5.36
N TRP A 69 -4.93 5.38 -5.87
CA TRP A 69 -3.60 5.06 -6.38
C TRP A 69 -2.71 4.40 -5.32
N VAL A 70 -2.58 5.02 -4.14
CA VAL A 70 -1.72 4.54 -3.06
C VAL A 70 -2.29 3.26 -2.46
N THR A 71 -3.61 3.08 -2.39
CA THR A 71 -4.22 1.82 -1.94
C THR A 71 -3.88 0.66 -2.87
N LEU A 72 -3.98 0.87 -4.19
CA LEU A 72 -3.60 -0.15 -5.18
C LEU A 72 -2.12 -0.51 -5.08
N MET A 73 -1.25 0.50 -4.99
CA MET A 73 0.19 0.29 -4.80
C MET A 73 0.50 -0.46 -3.49
N THR A 74 -0.15 -0.08 -2.39
CA THR A 74 0.02 -0.74 -1.08
C THR A 74 -0.40 -2.20 -1.15
N SER A 75 -1.59 -2.46 -1.71
CA SER A 75 -2.12 -3.81 -1.86
C SER A 75 -1.20 -4.67 -2.70
N PHE A 76 -0.69 -4.13 -3.80
CA PHE A 76 0.27 -4.80 -4.66
C PHE A 76 1.55 -5.19 -3.89
N HIS A 77 2.15 -4.26 -3.14
CA HIS A 77 3.35 -4.56 -2.36
C HIS A 77 3.10 -5.55 -1.23
N LEU A 78 1.98 -5.43 -0.51
CA LEU A 78 1.60 -6.38 0.55
C LEU A 78 1.35 -7.78 0.00
N ILE A 79 0.68 -7.93 -1.14
CA ILE A 79 0.46 -9.23 -1.77
C ILE A 79 1.79 -9.88 -2.13
N ASN A 80 2.68 -9.13 -2.79
CA ASN A 80 3.97 -9.66 -3.20
C ASN A 80 4.86 -10.02 -2.00
N ALA A 81 4.94 -9.15 -1.01
CA ALA A 81 5.83 -9.36 0.14
C ALA A 81 5.29 -10.39 1.13
N VAL A 82 4.00 -10.33 1.48
CA VAL A 82 3.41 -11.15 2.55
C VAL A 82 3.00 -12.53 2.03
N PHE A 83 2.29 -12.59 0.90
CA PHE A 83 1.75 -13.86 0.40
C PHE A 83 2.73 -14.62 -0.47
N LEU A 84 3.47 -13.91 -1.33
CA LEU A 84 4.40 -14.53 -2.25
C LEU A 84 5.84 -14.54 -1.71
N GLY A 85 6.22 -13.60 -0.84
CA GLY A 85 7.60 -13.49 -0.35
C GLY A 85 8.61 -13.10 -1.43
N VAL A 86 8.15 -12.45 -2.51
CA VAL A 86 8.99 -12.09 -3.66
C VAL A 86 8.98 -10.59 -3.92
N THR A 87 10.08 -10.08 -4.44
CA THR A 87 10.18 -8.70 -4.94
C THR A 87 9.51 -8.56 -6.32
N LEU A 88 9.20 -7.33 -6.72
CA LEU A 88 8.65 -7.04 -8.05
C LEU A 88 9.57 -7.54 -9.17
N ASN A 89 10.88 -7.35 -9.01
CA ASN A 89 11.88 -7.80 -9.98
C ASN A 89 11.87 -9.33 -10.13
N GLU A 90 11.80 -10.06 -9.01
CA GLU A 90 11.69 -11.52 -9.02
C GLU A 90 10.35 -12.00 -9.60
N ARG A 91 9.26 -11.25 -9.43
CA ARG A 91 7.96 -11.57 -10.02
C ARG A 91 7.96 -11.40 -11.55
N LEU A 92 8.52 -10.29 -12.04
CA LEU A 92 8.54 -9.95 -13.47
C LEU A 92 9.60 -10.74 -14.25
N THR A 93 10.77 -10.95 -13.65
CA THR A 93 11.92 -11.62 -14.28
C THR A 93 12.13 -13.03 -13.72
N GLY A 94 11.13 -13.57 -13.02
CA GLY A 94 11.19 -14.89 -12.37
C GLY A 94 11.54 -16.05 -13.29
N PHE A 95 11.21 -15.94 -14.58
CA PHE A 95 11.52 -16.97 -15.58
C PHE A 95 13.02 -17.14 -15.85
N ARG A 96 13.85 -16.14 -15.48
CA ARG A 96 15.31 -16.17 -15.68
C ARG A 96 16.06 -16.93 -14.59
N TYR A 97 15.44 -17.09 -13.43
CA TYR A 97 16.13 -17.67 -12.28
C TYR A 97 15.85 -19.17 -12.16
N SER A 98 16.90 -19.98 -12.23
CA SER A 98 16.82 -21.44 -12.13
C SER A 98 16.21 -21.90 -10.80
N TYR A 99 16.42 -21.16 -9.71
CA TYR A 99 15.86 -21.51 -8.39
C TYR A 99 14.34 -21.39 -8.28
N PHE A 100 13.65 -20.78 -9.26
CA PHE A 100 12.18 -20.81 -9.34
C PHE A 100 11.66 -22.06 -10.06
N ARG A 101 12.55 -22.94 -10.54
CA ARG A 101 12.20 -24.14 -11.28
C ARG A 101 12.83 -25.34 -10.59
N ASP A 102 12.00 -26.31 -10.23
CA ASP A 102 12.48 -27.57 -9.70
C ASP A 102 13.28 -28.30 -10.79
N GLU A 103 14.54 -28.61 -10.50
CA GLU A 103 15.48 -29.22 -11.45
C GLU A 103 15.04 -30.64 -11.84
N ASN A 104 14.32 -31.32 -10.96
CA ASN A 104 13.87 -32.70 -11.18
C ASN A 104 12.51 -32.80 -11.86
N THR A 105 11.61 -31.84 -11.62
CA THR A 105 10.22 -31.90 -12.14
C THR A 105 9.91 -30.84 -13.18
N GLY A 106 10.79 -29.85 -13.37
CA GLY A 106 10.57 -28.70 -14.24
C GLY A 106 9.45 -27.77 -13.77
N LYS A 107 8.79 -28.06 -12.64
CA LYS A 107 7.68 -27.27 -12.11
C LYS A 107 8.17 -25.97 -11.50
N ARG A 108 7.40 -24.90 -11.67
CA ARG A 108 7.70 -23.62 -11.04
C ARG A 108 7.40 -23.71 -9.55
N THR A 109 8.43 -23.68 -8.71
CA THR A 109 8.31 -23.70 -7.25
C THR A 109 8.78 -22.36 -6.69
N ASN A 110 8.07 -21.81 -5.71
CA ASN A 110 8.48 -20.57 -5.05
C ASN A 110 9.26 -20.92 -3.77
N PRO A 111 10.61 -20.83 -3.77
CA PRO A 111 11.41 -21.19 -2.61
C PRO A 111 11.27 -20.20 -1.45
N PHE A 112 10.72 -19.01 -1.71
CA PHE A 112 10.56 -17.94 -0.72
C PHE A 112 9.18 -17.88 -0.08
N GLN A 113 8.28 -18.80 -0.45
CA GLN A 113 6.97 -18.93 0.17
C GLN A 113 7.09 -19.53 1.57
N ARG A 114 7.52 -18.72 2.54
CA ARG A 114 7.52 -19.04 3.98
C ARG A 114 6.10 -18.85 4.56
N GLN A 115 5.95 -19.09 5.86
CA GLN A 115 4.71 -18.78 6.58
C GLN A 115 4.36 -17.29 6.44
N LYS A 116 3.12 -16.97 6.03
CA LYS A 116 2.63 -15.61 5.74
C LYS A 116 2.93 -14.62 6.88
N PHE A 117 2.77 -15.06 8.12
CA PHE A 117 3.03 -14.23 9.30
C PHE A 117 4.50 -13.84 9.45
N LYS A 118 5.43 -14.76 9.14
CA LYS A 118 6.86 -14.49 9.17
C LYS A 118 7.25 -13.45 8.11
N ASN A 119 6.71 -13.60 6.91
CA ASN A 119 6.92 -12.65 5.81
C ASN A 119 6.35 -11.27 6.14
N PHE A 120 5.18 -11.20 6.78
CA PHE A 120 4.61 -9.95 7.27
C PHE A 120 5.54 -9.24 8.26
N LEU A 121 5.98 -9.94 9.31
CA LEU A 121 6.89 -9.38 10.31
C LEU A 121 8.23 -8.93 9.71
N GLU A 122 8.75 -9.67 8.74
CA GLU A 122 9.98 -9.33 8.02
C GLU A 122 9.80 -8.09 7.12
N THR A 123 8.68 -8.01 6.39
CA THR A 123 8.32 -6.88 5.52
C THR A 123 8.22 -5.57 6.30
N PHE A 124 7.63 -5.61 7.48
CA PHE A 124 7.53 -4.46 8.37
C PHE A 124 8.78 -4.27 9.23
N GLY A 125 9.82 -5.11 9.12
CA GLY A 125 11.04 -5.01 9.92
C GLY A 125 10.84 -5.24 11.43
N LEU A 126 9.73 -5.86 11.83
CA LEU A 126 9.37 -6.14 13.24
C LEU A 126 10.28 -7.20 13.86
N PHE A 127 10.86 -8.10 13.06
CA PHE A 127 11.86 -9.07 13.55
C PHE A 127 13.12 -8.42 14.14
N ARG A 128 13.58 -7.30 13.57
CA ARG A 128 14.75 -6.55 14.10
C ARG A 128 14.45 -5.90 15.44
N LEU A 129 13.21 -5.46 15.65
CA LEU A 129 12.73 -4.95 16.94
C LEU A 129 12.68 -6.06 17.99
N MET A 130 12.16 -7.25 17.63
CA MET A 130 12.12 -8.39 18.55
C MET A 130 13.50 -8.97 18.90
N SER A 131 14.49 -8.89 17.98
CA SER A 131 15.86 -9.30 18.30
C SER A 131 16.61 -8.34 19.22
N MET A 132 16.13 -7.10 19.37
CA MET A 132 16.69 -6.12 20.30
C MET A 132 16.03 -6.16 21.70
N CYS A 133 14.92 -6.91 21.86
CA CYS A 133 14.27 -7.16 23.15
C CYS A 133 14.80 -8.43 23.85
N ARG A 134 16.03 -8.86 23.53
CA ARG A 134 16.67 -10.03 24.14
C ARG A 134 18.02 -9.68 24.71
#